data_AF-D9WQI4-F1
#
_entry.id   AF-D9WQI4-F1
#
_cell.length_a   1.000
_cell.length_b   1.000
_cell.length_c   1.000
_cell.angle_alpha   90.00
_cell.angle_beta   90.00
_cell.angle_gamma   90.00
#
_symmetry.space_group_name_H-M   'P 1'
#
loop_
_entity.id
_entity.type
_entity.pdbx_description
1 polymer ?
#
loop_
_entity_poly.entity_id
_entity_poly.type
_entity_poly.pdbx_seq_one_letter_code
_entity_poly.pdbx_strand_id
1 'polypeptide(L)'
;MPAARSDATDAPGSGEETPLKRAIGPKLLILFVIGDILGTGIYATTGQVAGKVGGALWLPFVIGFVVAILTAASYVELVGKYPQAAGAALYTQKAFGVPFVTFIVAFMVMCSGLSSASAAARAFSGDYLAEFTDALPPTFVAILFILALAALNLRGVSESVKTNVVLTLVEL
;
A
#
# COMPACT_ATOMS: atom_id res chain seq x y z
N MET A 1 -54.78 -5.70 -36.08
CA MET A 1 -54.01 -6.69 -35.28
C MET A 1 -53.07 -7.39 -36.26
N PRO A 2 -51.73 -7.49 -36.07
CA PRO A 2 -50.83 -7.34 -34.89
C PRO A 2 -50.01 -6.01 -34.94
N ALA A 3 -49.49 -5.37 -33.88
CA ALA A 3 -48.59 -5.72 -32.77
C ALA A 3 -47.10 -5.88 -33.15
N ALA A 4 -46.26 -4.87 -32.84
CA ALA A 4 -44.87 -5.03 -32.37
C ALA A 4 -44.21 -3.69 -31.95
N ARG A 5 -44.03 -3.56 -30.62
CA ARG A 5 -43.08 -2.78 -29.81
C ARG A 5 -42.01 -1.92 -30.52
N SER A 6 -41.94 -0.65 -30.13
CA SER A 6 -40.66 0.09 -30.03
C SER A 6 -40.42 0.45 -28.55
N ASP A 7 -40.00 -0.55 -27.76
CA ASP A 7 -39.35 -0.26 -26.48
C ASP A 7 -37.93 0.20 -26.80
N ALA A 8 -37.75 1.52 -26.79
CA ALA A 8 -36.44 2.13 -26.64
C ALA A 8 -35.92 1.69 -25.26
N THR A 9 -35.08 0.66 -25.26
CA THR A 9 -34.27 0.34 -24.09
C THR A 9 -33.17 1.39 -24.04
N ASP A 10 -33.38 2.40 -23.19
CA ASP A 10 -32.33 3.27 -22.67
C ASP A 10 -31.21 2.36 -22.14
N ALA A 11 -30.10 2.30 -22.88
CA ALA A 11 -28.86 1.79 -22.34
C ALA A 11 -28.41 2.79 -21.25
N PRO A 12 -28.15 2.35 -20.00
CA PRO A 12 -27.64 3.24 -18.98
C PRO A 12 -26.32 3.83 -19.48
N GLY A 13 -26.27 5.15 -19.47
CA GLY A 13 -25.25 5.97 -20.12
C GLY A 13 -23.83 5.55 -19.80
N SER A 14 -22.99 5.70 -20.82
CA SER A 14 -21.55 5.90 -20.70
C SER A 14 -21.25 6.78 -19.50
N GLY A 15 -20.76 6.19 -18.41
CA GLY A 15 -20.26 6.93 -17.27
C GLY A 15 -19.20 7.90 -17.78
N GLU A 16 -19.44 9.20 -17.61
CA GLU A 16 -18.41 10.21 -17.77
C GLU A 16 -17.23 9.77 -16.90
N GLU A 17 -16.18 9.26 -17.52
CA GLU A 17 -14.90 8.99 -16.87
C GLU A 17 -14.40 10.35 -16.40
N THR A 18 -14.78 10.75 -15.19
CA THR A 18 -14.25 11.95 -14.56
C THR A 18 -12.75 11.73 -14.44
N PRO A 19 -11.92 12.42 -15.26
CA PRO A 19 -10.51 12.11 -15.31
C PRO A 19 -9.91 12.46 -13.95
N LEU A 20 -9.29 11.47 -13.30
CA LEU A 20 -8.58 11.68 -12.03
C LEU A 20 -7.59 12.82 -12.23
N LYS A 21 -7.73 13.89 -11.43
CA LYS A 21 -6.78 14.99 -11.44
C LYS A 21 -5.40 14.42 -11.10
N ARG A 22 -4.44 14.55 -12.02
CA ARG A 22 -3.04 14.16 -11.78
C ARG A 22 -2.47 15.06 -10.69
N ALA A 23 -2.56 14.61 -9.44
CA ALA A 23 -2.09 15.33 -8.27
C ALA A 23 -0.63 14.98 -7.89
N ILE A 24 -0.08 13.89 -8.43
CA ILE A 24 1.23 13.33 -8.04
C ILE A 24 2.16 13.33 -9.26
N GLY A 25 3.27 14.07 -9.15
CA GLY A 25 4.34 14.08 -10.16
C GLY A 25 5.39 12.99 -9.93
N PRO A 26 6.28 12.70 -10.90
CA PRO A 26 7.25 11.61 -10.83
C PRO A 26 8.20 11.71 -9.62
N LYS A 27 8.72 12.90 -9.31
CA LYS A 27 9.60 13.12 -8.16
C LYS A 27 8.89 12.86 -6.83
N LEU A 28 7.64 13.32 -6.74
CA LEU A 28 6.79 13.12 -5.55
C LEU A 28 6.49 11.63 -5.36
N LEU A 29 6.26 10.91 -6.46
CA LEU A 29 6.03 9.47 -6.45
C LEU A 29 7.26 8.69 -5.97
N ILE A 30 8.46 9.08 -6.42
CA ILE A 30 9.71 8.44 -5.96
C ILE A 30 9.89 8.61 -4.46
N LEU A 31 9.74 9.85 -3.94
CA LEU A 31 9.84 10.12 -2.51
C LEU A 31 8.78 9.36 -1.70
N PHE A 32 7.56 9.27 -2.22
CA PHE A 32 6.50 8.48 -1.62
C PHE A 32 6.85 6.99 -1.54
N VAL A 33 7.37 6.39 -2.62
CA VAL A 33 7.77 4.98 -2.63
C VAL A 33 8.94 4.72 -1.68
N ILE A 34 9.92 5.63 -1.60
CA ILE A 34 11.02 5.50 -0.64
C ILE A 34 10.49 5.51 0.79
N GLY A 35 9.60 6.44 1.13
CA GLY A 35 8.99 6.52 2.47
C GLY A 35 7.99 5.41 2.77
N ASP A 36 7.46 4.71 1.77
CA ASP A 36 6.61 3.52 1.95
C ASP A 36 7.46 2.27 2.24
N ILE A 37 8.65 2.18 1.65
CA ILE A 37 9.60 1.07 1.87
C ILE A 37 10.35 1.25 3.20
N LEU A 38 10.75 2.49 3.52
CA LEU A 38 11.38 2.82 4.80
C LEU A 38 10.29 2.89 5.86
N GLY A 39 10.39 2.04 6.87
CA GLY A 39 9.37 1.99 7.91
C GLY A 39 9.74 1.06 9.04
N THR A 40 8.73 0.51 9.69
CA THR A 40 8.92 -0.30 10.91
C THR A 40 9.73 -1.57 10.67
N GLY A 41 9.85 -2.04 9.43
CA GLY A 41 10.77 -3.12 9.07
C GLY A 41 12.22 -2.82 9.44
N ILE A 42 12.77 -1.69 8.98
CA ILE A 42 14.18 -1.36 9.26
C ILE A 42 14.37 -0.91 10.71
N TYR A 43 13.41 -0.19 11.28
CA TYR A 43 13.55 0.39 12.62
C TYR A 43 13.23 -0.58 13.76
N ALA A 44 12.16 -1.37 13.66
CA ALA A 44 11.73 -2.28 14.72
C ALA A 44 12.22 -3.73 14.52
N THR A 45 12.39 -4.19 13.27
CA THR A 45 12.64 -5.62 13.00
C THR A 45 14.14 -5.94 12.81
N THR A 46 14.96 -4.98 12.37
CA THR A 46 16.39 -5.22 12.13
C THR A 46 17.13 -5.76 13.35
N GLY A 47 16.88 -5.19 14.54
CA GLY A 47 17.49 -5.66 15.79
C GLY A 47 17.10 -7.09 16.14
N GLN A 48 15.84 -7.47 15.91
CA GLN A 48 15.36 -8.83 16.17
C GLN A 48 15.98 -9.84 15.20
N VAL A 49 16.17 -9.46 13.93
CA VAL A 49 16.86 -10.28 12.95
C VAL A 49 18.34 -10.40 13.34
N ALA A 50 19.00 -9.29 13.68
CA ALA A 50 20.38 -9.26 14.13
C ALA A 50 20.59 -10.15 15.37
N GLY A 51 19.66 -10.19 16.31
CA GLY A 51 19.70 -11.10 17.46
C GLY A 51 19.66 -12.59 17.08
N LYS A 52 19.07 -12.94 15.93
CA LYS A 52 18.99 -14.33 15.43
C LYS A 52 20.16 -14.72 14.53
N VAL A 53 20.63 -13.82 13.66
CA VAL A 53 21.70 -14.12 12.68
C VAL A 53 23.07 -13.55 13.06
N GLY A 54 23.14 -12.75 14.12
CA GLY A 54 24.37 -12.11 14.60
C GLY A 54 25.02 -11.22 13.55
N GLY A 55 26.35 -11.29 13.44
CA GLY A 55 27.13 -10.51 12.46
C GLY A 55 26.84 -10.84 10.99
N ALA A 56 26.06 -11.89 10.71
CA ALA A 56 25.65 -12.25 9.35
C ALA A 56 24.39 -11.50 8.86
N LEU A 57 23.97 -10.44 9.56
CA LEU A 57 22.78 -9.62 9.22
C LEU A 57 22.75 -9.15 7.76
N TRP A 58 23.90 -8.85 7.17
CA TRP A 58 24.02 -8.41 5.78
C TRP A 58 23.47 -9.46 4.79
N LEU A 59 23.55 -10.75 5.11
CA LEU A 59 23.17 -11.83 4.19
C LEU A 59 21.65 -11.88 3.95
N PRO A 60 20.77 -11.89 4.98
CA PRO A 60 19.33 -11.73 4.80
C PRO A 60 18.94 -10.47 4.01
N PHE A 61 19.60 -9.33 4.26
CA PHE A 61 19.34 -8.09 3.52
C PHE A 61 19.68 -8.23 2.04
N VAL A 62 20.82 -8.83 1.70
CA VAL A 62 21.21 -9.07 0.30
C VAL A 62 20.23 -10.01 -0.39
N ILE A 63 19.82 -11.10 0.27
CA ILE A 63 18.84 -12.03 -0.29
C ILE A 63 17.49 -11.34 -0.51
N GLY A 64 17.01 -10.59 0.48
CA GLY A 64 15.77 -9.81 0.37
C GLY A 64 15.82 -8.79 -0.77
N PHE A 65 16.96 -8.10 -0.92
CA PHE A 65 17.18 -7.13 -1.99
C PHE A 65 17.13 -7.77 -3.38
N VAL A 66 17.73 -8.95 -3.57
CA VAL A 66 17.67 -9.68 -4.85
C VAL A 66 16.22 -10.05 -5.19
N VAL A 67 15.45 -10.58 -4.22
CA VAL A 67 14.03 -10.93 -4.42
C VAL A 67 13.20 -9.68 -4.75
N ALA A 68 13.48 -8.55 -4.09
CA ALA A 68 12.82 -7.28 -4.35
C ALA A 68 13.09 -6.78 -5.78
N ILE A 69 14.34 -6.87 -6.27
CA ILE A 69 14.69 -6.50 -7.66
C ILE A 69 13.95 -7.36 -8.67
N LEU A 70 13.90 -8.68 -8.47
CA LEU A 70 13.18 -9.58 -9.39
C LEU A 70 11.69 -9.23 -9.45
N THR A 71 11.11 -8.88 -8.31
CA THR A 71 9.72 -8.43 -8.22
C THR A 71 9.55 -7.09 -8.95
N ALA A 72 10.41 -6.11 -8.69
CA ALA A 72 10.36 -4.80 -9.33
C ALA A 72 10.50 -4.89 -10.86
N ALA A 73 11.42 -5.71 -11.35
CA ALA A 73 11.61 -5.95 -12.80
C ALA A 73 10.34 -6.52 -13.45
N SER A 74 9.69 -7.50 -12.79
CA SER A 74 8.41 -8.06 -13.25
C SER A 74 7.30 -7.01 -13.32
N TYR A 75 7.22 -6.11 -12.33
CA TYR A 75 6.25 -5.01 -12.32
C TYR A 75 6.54 -3.95 -13.39
N VAL A 76 7.81 -3.67 -13.69
CA VAL A 76 8.19 -2.72 -14.76
C VAL A 76 7.66 -3.19 -16.12
N GLU A 77 7.81 -4.48 -16.44
CA GLU A 77 7.28 -5.04 -17.69
C GLU A 77 5.74 -4.98 -17.74
N LEU A 78 5.07 -5.26 -16.62
CA LEU A 78 3.62 -5.24 -16.52
C LEU A 78 3.04 -3.83 -16.63
N VAL A 79 3.65 -2.84 -15.96
CA VAL A 79 3.24 -1.43 -16.06
C VAL A 79 3.45 -0.90 -17.48
N GLY A 80 4.56 -1.30 -18.13
CA GLY A 80 4.82 -0.97 -19.53
C GLY A 80 3.78 -1.55 -20.49
N LYS A 81 3.33 -2.78 -20.24
CA LYS A 81 2.33 -3.47 -21.08
C LYS A 81 0.88 -3.04 -20.80
N TYR A 82 0.55 -2.75 -19.54
CA TYR A 82 -0.79 -2.40 -19.08
C TYR A 82 -0.74 -1.11 -18.25
N PRO A 83 -0.69 0.08 -18.90
CA PRO A 83 -0.55 1.38 -18.24
C PRO A 83 -1.88 1.88 -17.66
N GLN A 84 -2.50 1.07 -16.81
CA GLN A 84 -3.73 1.40 -16.09
C GLN A 84 -3.39 1.60 -14.61
N ALA A 85 -4.11 2.51 -13.94
CA ALA A 85 -3.99 2.71 -12.50
C ALA A 85 -4.57 1.49 -11.75
N ALA A 86 -3.75 0.46 -11.56
CA ALA A 86 -4.17 -0.78 -10.91
C ALA A 86 -2.99 -1.56 -10.30
N GLY A 87 -3.30 -2.42 -9.32
CA GLY A 87 -2.33 -3.27 -8.63
C GLY A 87 -2.31 -4.72 -9.10
N ALA A 88 -1.72 -5.60 -8.28
CA ALA A 88 -1.51 -7.03 -8.55
C ALA A 88 -2.78 -7.78 -9.05
N ALA A 89 -3.96 -7.39 -8.54
CA ALA A 89 -5.24 -7.98 -8.94
C ALA A 89 -5.54 -7.78 -10.44
N LEU A 90 -5.26 -6.61 -11.01
CA LEU A 90 -5.52 -6.35 -12.43
C LEU A 90 -4.56 -7.16 -13.32
N TYR A 91 -3.29 -7.26 -12.93
CA TYR A 91 -2.34 -8.10 -13.66
C TYR A 91 -2.72 -9.58 -13.60
N THR A 92 -3.24 -10.04 -12.46
CA THR A 92 -3.77 -11.39 -12.30
C THR A 92 -4.98 -11.61 -13.21
N GLN A 93 -5.91 -10.66 -13.26
CA GLN A 93 -7.07 -10.74 -14.15
C GLN A 93 -6.67 -10.76 -15.62
N LYS A 94 -5.67 -9.96 -16.01
CA LYS A 94 -5.14 -9.94 -17.38
C LYS A 94 -4.37 -11.20 -17.74
N ALA A 95 -3.70 -11.84 -16.78
CA ALA A 95 -2.92 -13.06 -17.01
C ALA A 95 -3.80 -14.32 -17.07
N PHE A 96 -4.72 -14.49 -16.10
CA PHE A 96 -5.48 -15.73 -15.95
C PHE A 96 -6.91 -15.64 -16.48
N GLY A 97 -7.52 -14.45 -16.52
CA GLY A 97 -8.92 -14.28 -16.93
C GLY A 97 -9.94 -14.91 -15.99
N VAL A 98 -9.51 -15.45 -14.83
CA VAL A 98 -10.37 -16.12 -13.85
C VAL A 98 -10.69 -15.15 -12.70
N PRO A 99 -11.96 -14.70 -12.55
CA PRO A 99 -12.34 -13.74 -11.51
C PRO A 99 -12.06 -14.22 -10.08
N PHE A 100 -12.15 -15.53 -9.84
CA PHE A 100 -11.86 -16.13 -8.54
C PHE A 100 -10.39 -15.97 -8.12
N VAL A 101 -9.45 -16.17 -9.05
CA VAL A 101 -8.01 -16.01 -8.77
C VAL A 101 -7.69 -14.53 -8.51
N THR A 102 -8.28 -13.64 -9.30
CA THR A 102 -8.18 -12.19 -9.10
C THR A 102 -8.70 -11.76 -7.72
N PHE A 103 -9.84 -12.31 -7.29
CA PHE A 103 -10.39 -12.04 -5.97
C PHE A 103 -9.45 -12.51 -4.86
N ILE A 104 -8.90 -13.72 -4.97
CA ILE A 104 -7.93 -14.25 -3.99
C ILE A 104 -6.71 -13.32 -3.90
N VAL A 105 -6.13 -12.92 -5.02
CA VAL A 105 -4.96 -12.03 -5.02
C VAL A 105 -5.31 -10.67 -4.41
N ALA A 106 -6.45 -10.08 -4.78
CA ALA A 106 -6.91 -8.83 -4.19
C ALA A 106 -7.09 -8.95 -2.67
N PHE A 107 -7.69 -10.04 -2.20
CA PHE A 107 -7.89 -10.32 -0.79
C PHE A 107 -6.56 -10.50 -0.04
N MET A 108 -5.61 -11.26 -0.60
CA MET A 108 -4.28 -11.44 -0.01
C MET A 108 -3.53 -10.12 0.11
N VAL A 109 -3.58 -9.26 -0.91
CA VAL A 109 -2.96 -7.93 -0.87
C VAL A 109 -3.61 -7.05 0.22
N MET A 110 -4.94 -7.10 0.34
CA MET A 110 -5.66 -6.39 1.40
C MET A 110 -5.25 -6.87 2.80
N CYS A 111 -5.20 -8.19 3.03
CA CYS A 111 -4.77 -8.76 4.29
C CYS A 111 -3.32 -8.39 4.62
N SER A 112 -2.43 -8.39 3.62
CA SER A 112 -1.04 -7.94 3.78
C SER A 112 -0.97 -6.48 4.23
N GLY A 113 -1.75 -5.60 3.59
CA GLY A 113 -1.83 -4.19 3.98
C GLY A 113 -2.35 -3.99 5.41
N LEU A 114 -3.38 -4.73 5.81
CA LEU A 114 -3.93 -4.69 7.16
C LEU A 114 -2.91 -5.18 8.20
N SER A 115 -2.20 -6.26 7.90
CA SER A 115 -1.14 -6.80 8.77
C SER A 115 0.01 -5.80 8.92
N SER A 116 0.44 -5.17 7.83
CA SER A 116 1.48 -4.12 7.85
C SER A 116 1.06 -2.92 8.69
N ALA A 117 -0.14 -2.38 8.48
CA ALA A 117 -0.67 -1.26 9.27
C ALA A 117 -0.77 -1.60 10.77
N SER A 118 -1.17 -2.83 11.09
CA SER A 118 -1.25 -3.33 12.48
C SER A 118 0.14 -3.42 13.11
N ALA A 119 1.13 -3.93 12.38
CA ALA A 119 2.52 -3.99 12.83
C ALA A 119 3.10 -2.59 13.06
N ALA A 120 2.83 -1.65 12.15
CA ALA A 120 3.28 -0.27 12.28
C ALA A 120 2.67 0.43 13.51
N ALA A 121 1.36 0.26 13.73
CA ALA A 121 0.69 0.81 14.91
C ALA A 121 1.22 0.23 16.23
N ARG A 122 1.57 -1.06 16.24
CA ARG A 122 2.16 -1.75 17.40
C ARG A 122 3.59 -1.27 17.67
N ALA A 123 4.40 -1.12 16.64
CA ALA A 123 5.76 -0.58 16.79
C ALA A 123 5.72 0.87 17.31
N PHE A 124 4.80 1.69 16.80
CA PHE A 124 4.61 3.05 17.31
C PHE A 124 4.17 3.07 18.78
N SER A 125 3.15 2.28 19.15
CA SER A 125 2.59 2.34 20.50
C SER A 125 3.42 1.61 21.56
N GLY A 126 4.04 0.48 21.20
CA GLY A 126 4.73 -0.41 22.13
C GLY A 126 6.23 -0.23 22.16
N ASP A 127 6.88 0.00 21.00
CA ASP A 127 8.34 0.06 20.94
C ASP A 127 8.86 1.50 21.05
N TYR A 128 8.10 2.48 20.53
CA TYR A 128 8.49 3.89 20.57
C TYR A 128 7.82 4.66 21.71
N LEU A 129 6.49 4.74 21.76
CA LEU A 129 5.81 5.64 22.71
C LEU A 129 5.93 5.18 24.16
N ALA A 130 5.91 3.86 24.41
CA ALA A 130 6.05 3.30 25.74
C ALA A 130 7.41 3.63 26.39
N GLU A 131 8.47 3.80 25.60
CA GLU A 131 9.79 4.20 26.11
C GLU A 131 9.78 5.62 26.70
N PHE A 132 8.88 6.49 26.23
CA PHE A 132 8.76 7.87 26.72
C PHE A 132 7.69 8.05 27.79
N THR A 133 6.63 7.23 27.78
CA THR A 133 5.52 7.34 28.74
C THR A 133 4.73 6.04 28.88
N ASP A 134 4.55 5.62 30.14
CA ASP A 134 3.70 4.47 30.52
C ASP A 134 2.24 4.89 30.84
N ALA A 135 1.87 6.15 30.60
CA ALA A 135 0.60 6.70 31.06
C ALA A 135 -0.64 6.09 30.38
N LEU A 136 -0.48 5.45 29.21
CA LEU A 136 -1.59 4.90 28.42
C LEU A 136 -1.32 3.45 27.97
N PRO A 137 -2.33 2.56 28.01
CA PRO A 137 -2.19 1.20 27.49
C PRO A 137 -1.82 1.20 25.98
N PRO A 138 -0.81 0.43 25.55
CA PRO A 138 -0.33 0.42 24.16
C PRO A 138 -1.40 0.06 23.12
N THR A 139 -2.38 -0.76 23.51
CA THR A 139 -3.53 -1.12 22.66
C THR A 139 -4.41 0.09 22.35
N PHE A 140 -4.65 0.95 23.35
CA PHE A 140 -5.48 2.14 23.16
C PHE A 140 -4.79 3.15 22.24
N VAL A 141 -3.49 3.35 22.44
CA VAL A 141 -2.65 4.20 21.58
C VAL A 141 -2.64 3.68 20.14
N ALA A 142 -2.45 2.37 19.92
CA ALA A 142 -2.45 1.80 18.57
C ALA A 142 -3.79 2.01 17.84
N ILE A 143 -4.92 1.83 18.53
CA ILE A 143 -6.26 2.09 17.97
C ILE A 143 -6.40 3.57 17.61
N LEU A 144 -6.04 4.47 18.53
CA LEU A 144 -6.12 5.92 18.29
C LEU A 144 -5.24 6.33 17.10
N PHE A 145 -4.04 5.76 16.99
CA PHE A 145 -3.12 6.01 15.89
C PHE A 145 -3.71 5.57 14.53
N ILE A 146 -4.28 4.36 14.45
CA ILE A 146 -4.95 3.88 13.23
C ILE A 146 -6.14 4.79 12.87
N LEU A 147 -6.95 5.19 13.86
CA LEU A 147 -8.08 6.10 13.62
C LEU A 147 -7.63 7.47 13.13
N ALA A 148 -6.52 8.00 13.65
CA ALA A 148 -5.94 9.25 13.18
C ALA A 148 -5.46 9.16 11.73
N LEU A 149 -4.76 8.07 11.37
CA LEU A 149 -4.34 7.82 9.99
C LEU A 149 -5.55 7.63 9.05
N ALA A 150 -6.59 6.93 9.49
CA ALA A 150 -7.83 6.79 8.73
C ALA A 150 -8.50 8.15 8.49
N ALA A 151 -8.59 9.01 9.51
CA ALA A 151 -9.14 10.36 9.37
C ALA A 151 -8.32 11.23 8.41
N LEU A 152 -6.98 11.11 8.43
CA LEU A 152 -6.11 11.80 7.48
C LEU A 152 -6.33 11.31 6.04
N ASN A 153 -6.51 10.00 5.85
CA ASN A 153 -6.79 9.40 4.55
C ASN A 153 -8.15 9.88 3.99
N LEU A 154 -9.17 9.97 4.86
CA LEU A 154 -10.50 10.49 4.51
C LEU A 154 -10.49 11.98 4.11
N ARG A 155 -9.56 12.79 4.63
CA ARG A 155 -9.41 14.20 4.26
C ARG A 155 -8.91 14.42 2.83
N GLY A 156 -8.27 13.42 2.24
CA GLY A 156 -7.90 13.43 0.84
C GLY A 156 -6.52 12.82 0.57
N VAL A 157 -6.46 12.00 -0.47
CA VAL A 157 -5.23 11.32 -0.92
C VAL A 157 -4.11 12.31 -1.26
N SER A 158 -4.44 13.48 -1.82
CA SER A 158 -3.43 14.50 -2.13
C SER A 158 -2.74 15.07 -0.88
N GLU A 159 -3.44 15.19 0.25
CA GLU A 159 -2.85 15.68 1.50
C GLU A 159 -2.05 14.57 2.21
N SER A 160 -2.51 13.32 2.10
CA SER A 160 -1.78 12.16 2.60
C SER A 160 -0.42 12.00 1.91
N VAL A 161 -0.36 12.16 0.59
CA VAL A 161 0.91 12.04 -0.17
C VAL A 161 1.88 13.18 0.17
N LYS A 162 1.39 14.42 0.33
CA LYS A 162 2.25 15.54 0.76
C LYS A 162 2.80 15.31 2.15
N THR A 163 1.97 14.86 3.08
CA THR A 163 2.38 14.53 4.45
C THR A 163 3.46 13.44 4.45
N ASN A 164 3.26 12.37 3.68
CA ASN A 164 4.25 11.31 3.56
C ASN A 164 5.59 11.85 3.03
N VAL A 165 5.59 12.67 1.98
CA VAL A 165 6.82 13.27 1.43
C VAL A 165 7.55 14.13 2.46
N VAL A 166 6.83 14.92 3.26
CA VAL A 166 7.44 15.71 4.35
C VAL A 166 8.08 14.79 5.39
N LEU A 167 7.40 13.70 5.77
CA LEU A 167 7.95 12.71 6.70
C LEU A 167 9.19 12.03 6.12
N THR A 168 9.17 11.59 4.86
CA THR A 168 10.33 10.99 4.19
C THR A 168 11.52 11.93 4.15
N LEU A 169 11.30 13.24 3.96
CA LEU A 169 12.38 14.24 3.99
C LEU A 169 12.99 14.43 5.39
N VAL A 170 12.24 14.13 6.46
CA VAL A 170 12.76 14.14 7.83
C VAL A 170 13.50 12.84 8.14
N GLU A 171 13.12 11.72 7.51
CA GLU A 171 13.79 10.43 7.67
C GLU A 171 15.14 10.32 6.92
N LEU A 172 15.33 11.10 5.84
CA LEU A 172 16.55 11.11 5.01
C LEU A 172 17.67 11.97 5.61
#